data_AF-A0AA85AWF9-F1
#
_entry.id   AF-A0AA85AWF9-F1
#
_cell.length_a   1.000
_cell.length_b   1.000
_cell.length_c   1.000
_cell.angle_alpha   90.00
_cell.angle_beta   90.00
_cell.angle_gamma   90.00
#
_symmetry.space_group_name_H-M   'P 1'
#
loop_
_entity.id
_entity.type
_entity.pdbx_description
1 polymer ?
#
loop_
_entity_poly.entity_id
_entity_poly.type
_entity_poly.pdbx_seq_one_letter_code
_entity_poly.pdbx_strand_id
1 'polypeptide(L)'
;MLYLVGLGLGSFSDLTMKGYDVLKKCDYVYLDSYTSIFSEEELKALDINGKCILPADREFVEQSNEIIDRAKNHDVAFLVVGDPLGATTHSDIILRAVEKNISYQIIHNASVITAVGCCGLQLYNFGATVSIPLWDEFGHPESFYDRVIMNMKSGFHTLCLLDIKVKERSLENILRDRKVYEPSRFMSCYEAVHQIVDVSNRKADDQRSKGNTAVMKSCIVICLSD
;
A
#
# COMPACT_ATOMS: atom_id res chain seq x y z
N MET A 1 9.75 22.43 6.57
CA MET A 1 8.36 21.94 6.35
C MET A 1 8.42 20.50 5.88
N LEU A 2 7.45 19.66 6.22
CA LEU A 2 7.32 18.31 5.68
C LEU A 2 6.22 18.25 4.60
N TYR A 3 6.52 17.67 3.44
CA TYR A 3 5.56 17.45 2.37
C TYR A 3 5.37 15.95 2.14
N LEU A 4 4.13 15.46 2.23
CA LEU A 4 3.78 14.11 1.78
C LEU A 4 3.20 14.22 0.37
N VAL A 5 3.83 13.61 -0.62
CA VAL A 5 3.50 13.83 -2.03
C VAL A 5 3.15 12.51 -2.71
N GLY A 6 1.92 12.41 -3.20
CA GLY A 6 1.47 11.27 -4.01
C GLY A 6 2.05 11.32 -5.42
N LEU A 7 2.62 10.21 -5.87
CA LEU A 7 3.17 10.07 -7.22
C LEU A 7 2.13 9.70 -8.26
N GLY A 8 0.97 9.18 -7.85
CA GLY A 8 0.03 8.54 -8.77
C GLY A 8 0.36 7.07 -8.98
N LEU A 9 -0.29 6.42 -9.95
CA LEU A 9 -0.32 4.95 -10.03
C LEU A 9 0.55 4.36 -11.15
N GLY A 10 0.74 5.10 -12.25
CA GLY A 10 1.42 4.60 -13.44
C GLY A 10 2.90 4.97 -13.45
N SER A 11 3.20 6.24 -13.68
CA SER A 11 4.59 6.72 -13.74
C SER A 11 4.71 8.12 -13.17
N PHE A 12 5.92 8.70 -13.17
CA PHE A 12 6.11 10.09 -12.77
C PHE A 12 5.33 11.11 -13.61
N SER A 13 4.81 10.74 -14.79
CA SER A 13 3.87 11.58 -15.54
C SER A 13 2.58 11.89 -14.77
N ASP A 14 2.22 11.04 -13.81
CA ASP A 14 1.01 11.18 -13.00
C ASP A 14 1.22 12.16 -11.84
N LEU A 15 2.45 12.65 -11.65
CA LEU A 15 2.74 13.64 -10.63
C LEU A 15 1.94 14.91 -10.90
N THR A 16 1.19 15.37 -9.90
CA THR A 16 0.45 16.62 -10.02
C THR A 16 1.42 17.80 -10.20
N MET A 17 0.99 18.84 -10.93
CA MET A 17 1.77 20.09 -11.07
C MET A 17 2.15 20.67 -9.70
N LYS A 18 1.24 20.59 -8.72
CA LYS A 18 1.49 21.01 -7.34
C LYS A 18 2.59 20.18 -6.67
N GLY A 19 2.59 18.87 -6.87
CA GLY A 19 3.64 17.97 -6.39
C GLY A 19 4.99 18.34 -6.99
N TYR A 20 5.05 18.48 -8.31
CA TYR A 20 6.27 18.86 -9.03
C TYR A 20 6.85 20.20 -8.55
N ASP A 21 6.01 21.22 -8.37
CA ASP A 21 6.43 22.53 -7.88
C ASP A 21 6.96 22.50 -6.44
N VAL A 22 6.40 21.63 -5.59
CA VAL A 22 6.91 21.40 -4.22
C VAL A 22 8.28 20.74 -4.27
N LEU A 23 8.46 19.70 -5.08
CA LEU A 23 9.75 18.99 -5.17
C LEU A 23 10.89 19.89 -5.64
N LYS A 24 10.61 20.85 -6.53
CA LYS A 24 11.59 21.87 -6.93
C LYS A 24 12.08 22.75 -5.78
N LYS A 25 11.30 22.90 -4.70
CA LYS A 25 11.64 23.74 -3.55
C LYS A 25 12.30 22.96 -2.41
N CYS A 26 11.96 21.68 -2.22
CA CYS A 26 12.45 20.87 -1.09
C CYS A 26 13.97 20.61 -1.11
N ASP A 27 14.67 20.83 -0.01
CA ASP A 27 16.10 20.52 0.14
C ASP A 27 16.38 19.02 0.06
N TYR A 28 15.44 18.21 0.57
CA TYR A 28 15.57 16.75 0.61
C TYR A 28 14.32 16.07 0.07
N VAL A 29 14.51 15.02 -0.72
CA VAL A 29 13.44 14.23 -1.32
C VAL A 29 13.68 12.76 -1.01
N TYR A 30 12.75 12.16 -0.29
CA TYR A 30 12.73 10.73 0.04
C TYR A 30 11.65 10.02 -0.75
N LEU A 31 11.91 8.79 -1.17
CA LEU A 31 10.94 7.91 -1.81
C LEU A 31 10.66 6.71 -0.93
N ASP A 32 9.40 6.49 -0.62
CA ASP A 32 8.94 5.21 -0.10
C ASP A 32 9.19 4.08 -1.11
N SER A 33 10.14 3.21 -0.77
CA SER A 33 10.60 2.11 -1.61
C SER A 33 10.03 0.74 -1.22
N TYR A 34 9.05 0.68 -0.29
CA TYR A 34 8.54 -0.60 0.22
C TYR A 34 7.01 -0.77 0.10
N THR A 35 6.24 0.27 -0.22
CA THR A 35 4.78 0.15 -0.34
C THR A 35 4.26 -0.09 -1.76
N SER A 36 5.09 0.09 -2.79
CA SER A 36 4.73 -0.24 -4.17
C SER A 36 5.95 -0.46 -5.05
N ILE A 37 5.72 -1.01 -6.24
CA ILE A 37 6.72 -1.14 -7.31
C ILE A 37 6.91 0.24 -7.92
N PHE A 38 8.14 0.74 -7.85
CA PHE A 38 8.56 1.88 -8.65
C PHE A 38 9.91 1.52 -9.24
N SER A 39 10.05 1.55 -10.57
CA SER A 39 11.27 1.06 -11.20
C SER A 39 12.44 2.05 -11.01
N GLU A 40 13.67 1.53 -10.89
CA GLU A 40 14.87 2.38 -10.85
C GLU A 40 15.02 3.24 -12.11
N GLU A 41 14.47 2.79 -13.24
CA GLU A 41 14.48 3.51 -14.51
C GLU A 41 13.58 4.74 -14.44
N GLU A 42 12.39 4.63 -13.86
CA GLU A 42 11.52 5.77 -13.63
C GLU A 42 12.17 6.75 -12.65
N LEU A 43 12.82 6.28 -11.59
CA LEU A 43 13.57 7.14 -10.64
C LEU A 43 14.65 7.97 -11.31
N LYS A 44 15.32 7.43 -12.33
CA LYS A 44 16.31 8.16 -13.13
C LYS A 44 15.67 9.09 -14.14
N ALA A 45 14.44 8.81 -14.58
CA ALA A 45 13.71 9.65 -15.53
C ALA A 45 13.19 10.95 -14.89
N LEU A 46 13.01 10.99 -13.56
CA LEU A 46 12.58 12.19 -12.87
C LEU A 46 13.77 13.15 -12.62
N ASP A 47 14.07 13.98 -13.61
CA ASP A 47 15.00 15.11 -13.44
C ASP A 47 14.31 16.28 -12.70
N ILE A 48 14.34 16.24 -11.37
CA ILE A 48 13.88 17.35 -10.51
C ILE A 48 14.99 18.41 -10.38
N ASN A 49 15.46 18.98 -11.49
CA ASN A 49 16.56 19.94 -11.51
C ASN A 49 17.82 19.42 -10.78
N GLY A 50 18.23 18.17 -11.03
CA GLY A 50 19.43 17.59 -10.42
C GLY A 50 19.33 17.26 -8.91
N LYS A 51 18.13 17.21 -8.33
CA LYS A 51 17.95 16.71 -6.95
C LYS A 51 18.09 15.19 -6.88
N CYS A 52 18.82 14.73 -5.87
CA CYS A 52 18.94 13.31 -5.57
C CYS A 52 17.70 12.84 -4.80
N ILE A 53 17.04 11.81 -5.30
CA ILE A 53 15.94 11.13 -4.62
C ILE A 53 16.54 10.00 -3.77
N LEU A 54 16.31 10.07 -2.46
CA LEU A 54 16.84 9.09 -1.51
C LEU A 54 15.81 7.99 -1.26
N PRO A 55 16.12 6.71 -1.52
CA PRO A 55 15.22 5.62 -1.19
C PRO A 55 15.08 5.49 0.34
N ALA A 56 13.85 5.33 0.81
CA ALA A 56 13.47 5.09 2.19
C ALA A 56 12.77 3.73 2.26
N ASP A 57 13.40 2.76 2.94
CA ASP A 57 12.79 1.44 3.17
C ASP A 57 11.94 1.44 4.45
N ARG A 58 11.30 0.30 4.75
CA ARG A 58 10.39 0.20 5.90
C ARG A 58 11.11 0.50 7.21
N GLU A 59 12.32 -0.04 7.39
CA GLU A 59 13.11 0.18 8.61
C GLU A 59 13.46 1.67 8.77
N PHE A 60 13.86 2.34 7.70
CA PHE A 60 14.12 3.76 7.70
C PHE A 60 12.87 4.57 8.02
N VAL A 61 11.73 4.30 7.38
CA VAL A 61 10.51 5.06 7.60
C VAL A 61 9.95 4.86 9.00
N GLU A 62 9.90 3.62 9.49
CA GLU A 62 9.25 3.29 10.76
C GLU A 62 10.16 3.50 11.98
N GLN A 63 11.48 3.33 11.84
CA GLN A 63 12.42 3.39 12.98
C GLN A 63 13.29 4.64 13.00
N SER A 64 13.57 5.25 11.84
CA SER A 64 14.38 6.47 11.78
C SER A 64 13.54 7.72 12.04
N ASN A 65 14.14 8.69 12.73
CA ASN A 65 13.60 10.03 12.87
C ASN A 65 14.16 11.01 11.83
N GLU A 66 14.99 10.55 10.90
CA GLU A 66 15.76 11.42 10.01
C GLU A 66 14.89 12.37 9.17
N ILE A 67 13.81 11.86 8.56
CA ILE A 67 12.86 12.67 7.78
C ILE A 67 12.32 13.82 8.63
N ILE A 68 11.90 13.49 9.85
CA ILE A 68 11.33 14.44 10.82
C ILE A 68 12.41 15.42 11.31
N ASP A 69 13.61 14.96 11.62
CA ASP A 69 14.67 15.80 12.14
C ASP A 69 15.21 16.76 11.08
N ARG A 70 15.30 16.36 9.80
CA ARG A 70 15.61 17.28 8.69
C ARG A 70 14.49 18.30 8.49
N ALA A 71 13.23 17.90 8.59
CA ALA A 71 12.07 18.79 8.37
C ALA A 71 11.96 19.95 9.37
N LYS A 72 12.72 19.92 10.48
CA LYS A 72 12.84 21.02 11.44
C LYS A 72 13.45 22.28 10.83
N ASN A 73 14.49 22.12 10.01
CA ASN A 73 15.28 23.22 9.47
C ASN A 73 15.19 23.33 7.95
N HIS A 74 14.63 22.31 7.29
CA HIS A 74 14.63 22.18 5.84
C HIS A 74 13.23 21.83 5.32
N ASP A 75 13.06 22.05 4.02
CA ASP A 75 11.88 21.57 3.30
C ASP A 75 12.14 20.14 2.81
N VAL A 76 11.38 19.19 3.35
CA VAL A 76 11.56 17.76 3.10
C VAL A 76 10.33 17.22 2.40
N ALA A 77 10.52 16.56 1.27
CA ALA A 77 9.46 15.81 0.60
C ALA A 77 9.61 14.31 0.86
N PHE A 78 8.48 13.65 1.11
CA PHE A 78 8.34 12.21 1.21
C PHE A 78 7.34 11.75 0.16
N LEU A 79 7.85 11.07 -0.86
CA LEU A 79 7.13 10.60 -2.03
C LEU A 79 6.52 9.23 -1.74
N VAL A 80 5.23 9.07 -2.05
CA VAL A 80 4.48 7.82 -1.87
C VAL A 80 3.80 7.46 -3.18
N VAL A 81 3.87 6.19 -3.57
CA VAL A 81 3.16 5.69 -4.75
C VAL A 81 1.64 5.73 -4.49
N GLY A 82 0.88 6.17 -5.49
CA GLY A 82 -0.54 6.47 -5.35
C GLY A 82 -0.77 7.76 -4.57
N ASP A 83 -1.66 7.69 -3.58
CA ASP A 83 -1.98 8.79 -2.67
C ASP A 83 -1.37 8.54 -1.28
N PRO A 84 -0.76 9.54 -0.63
CA PRO A 84 -0.06 9.33 0.64
C PRO A 84 -0.93 8.76 1.75
N LEU A 85 -2.25 8.97 1.73
CA LEU A 85 -3.18 8.51 2.76
C LEU A 85 -4.21 7.50 2.25
N GLY A 86 -4.11 7.05 1.00
CA GLY A 86 -5.08 6.12 0.41
C GLY A 86 -5.09 4.76 1.12
N ALA A 87 -3.97 4.05 1.09
CA ALA A 87 -3.88 2.67 1.56
C ALA A 87 -2.55 2.37 2.28
N THR A 88 -2.03 3.33 3.03
CA THR A 88 -0.70 3.24 3.64
C THR A 88 -0.70 3.65 5.11
N THR A 89 0.39 3.34 5.82
CA THR A 89 0.57 3.67 7.24
C THR A 89 1.23 5.02 7.48
N HIS A 90 1.42 5.84 6.44
CA HIS A 90 2.14 7.13 6.53
C HIS A 90 1.49 8.19 7.41
N SER A 91 0.29 7.94 7.93
CA SER A 91 -0.28 8.73 9.02
C SER A 91 0.65 8.81 10.23
N ASP A 92 1.47 7.78 10.49
CA ASP A 92 2.48 7.80 11.56
C ASP A 92 3.50 8.93 11.39
N ILE A 93 3.99 9.17 10.17
CA ILE A 93 4.94 10.27 9.89
C ILE A 93 4.30 11.62 10.23
N ILE A 94 3.01 11.79 9.91
CA ILE A 94 2.26 13.00 10.22
C ILE A 94 2.14 13.18 11.74
N LEU A 95 1.83 12.12 12.48
CA LEU A 95 1.75 12.16 13.94
C LEU A 95 3.09 12.58 14.56
N ARG A 96 4.20 11.98 14.11
CA ARG A 96 5.56 12.36 14.56
C ARG A 96 5.91 13.81 14.21
N ALA A 97 5.46 14.32 13.07
CA ALA A 97 5.66 15.73 12.72
C ALA A 97 4.86 16.66 13.65
N VAL A 98 3.61 16.33 13.95
CA VAL A 98 2.76 17.08 14.88
C VAL A 98 3.38 17.11 16.29
N GLU A 99 3.82 15.97 16.80
CA GLU A 99 4.46 15.88 18.12
C GLU A 99 5.72 16.75 18.25
N LYS A 100 6.47 16.91 17.15
CA LYS A 100 7.66 17.78 17.10
C LYS A 100 7.37 19.22 16.65
N ASN A 101 6.09 19.62 16.55
CA ASN A 101 5.65 20.94 16.08
C ASN A 101 6.19 21.32 14.68
N ILE A 102 6.31 20.33 13.81
CA ILE A 102 6.75 20.53 12.42
C ILE A 102 5.52 20.71 11.56
N SER A 103 5.46 21.82 10.82
CA SER A 103 4.41 22.03 9.82
C SER A 103 4.53 20.98 8.73
N TYR A 104 3.38 20.43 8.32
CA TYR A 104 3.31 19.48 7.22
C TYR A 104 2.23 19.88 6.21
N GLN A 105 2.37 19.40 4.98
CA GLN A 105 1.39 19.57 3.91
C GLN A 105 1.26 18.28 3.11
N ILE A 106 0.02 17.89 2.82
CA ILE A 106 -0.29 16.71 1.99
C ILE A 106 -0.61 17.16 0.58
N ILE A 107 0.03 16.54 -0.40
CA ILE A 107 -0.24 16.69 -1.83
C ILE A 107 -0.84 15.37 -2.31
N HIS A 108 -2.16 15.38 -2.46
CA HIS A 108 -2.92 14.22 -2.92
C HIS A 108 -2.66 13.88 -4.38
N ASN A 109 -2.93 12.61 -4.73
CA ASN A 109 -2.89 12.13 -6.12
C ASN A 109 -3.91 10.98 -6.33
N ALA A 110 -3.90 10.36 -7.51
CA ALA A 110 -4.69 9.17 -7.80
C ALA A 110 -4.31 8.01 -6.86
N SER A 111 -5.30 7.22 -6.47
CA SER A 111 -5.14 6.07 -5.58
C SER A 111 -5.85 4.86 -6.17
N VAL A 112 -5.36 3.65 -5.90
CA VAL A 112 -6.04 2.40 -6.29
C VAL A 112 -7.47 2.35 -5.75
N ILE A 113 -7.73 2.98 -4.61
CA ILE A 113 -9.06 3.07 -3.99
C ILE A 113 -10.06 3.79 -4.89
N THR A 114 -9.63 4.80 -5.64
CA THR A 114 -10.49 5.54 -6.57
C THR A 114 -10.38 5.01 -7.99
N ALA A 115 -9.19 4.57 -8.41
CA ALA A 115 -8.93 4.04 -9.74
C ALA A 115 -9.64 2.72 -10.02
N VAL A 116 -9.99 1.94 -8.99
CA VAL A 116 -10.81 0.71 -9.12
C VAL A 116 -12.11 0.95 -9.90
N GLY A 117 -12.63 2.18 -9.98
CA GLY A 117 -13.77 2.52 -10.82
C GLY A 117 -13.61 2.14 -12.30
N CYS A 118 -12.39 1.91 -12.78
CA CYS A 118 -12.11 1.37 -14.12
C CYS A 118 -12.77 0.01 -14.38
N CYS A 119 -13.13 -0.75 -13.34
CA CYS A 119 -13.86 -2.01 -13.47
C CYS A 119 -15.35 -1.84 -13.85
N GLY A 120 -15.84 -0.60 -13.96
CA GLY A 120 -17.24 -0.29 -14.26
C GLY A 120 -18.19 -0.45 -13.07
N LEU A 121 -17.66 -0.86 -11.91
CA LEU A 121 -18.41 -0.87 -10.66
C LEU A 121 -18.45 0.53 -10.06
N GLN A 122 -19.58 0.83 -9.45
CA GLN A 122 -19.84 2.15 -8.93
C GLN A 122 -19.18 2.33 -7.57
N LEU A 123 -18.32 3.35 -7.44
CA LEU A 123 -17.49 3.56 -6.24
C LEU A 123 -18.32 3.71 -4.94
N TYR A 124 -19.52 4.30 -5.00
CA TYR A 124 -20.38 4.44 -3.80
C TYR A 124 -20.87 3.09 -3.25
N ASN A 125 -20.79 2.02 -4.03
CA ASN A 125 -21.20 0.67 -3.63
C ASN A 125 -20.04 -0.17 -3.08
N PHE A 126 -18.85 0.40 -2.87
CA PHE A 126 -17.76 -0.31 -2.19
C PHE A 126 -17.91 -0.20 -0.67
N GLY A 127 -17.85 -1.35 0.00
CA GLY A 127 -17.86 -1.46 1.45
C GLY A 127 -16.46 -1.35 2.04
N ALA A 128 -16.22 -2.02 3.17
CA ALA A 128 -14.91 -1.99 3.81
C ALA A 128 -13.84 -2.67 2.92
N THR A 129 -12.80 -1.92 2.56
CA THR A 129 -11.59 -2.47 1.92
C THR A 129 -10.89 -3.47 2.83
N VAL A 130 -10.34 -4.54 2.24
CA VAL A 130 -9.62 -5.60 2.96
C VAL A 130 -8.22 -5.78 2.37
N SER A 131 -7.29 -6.28 3.19
CA SER A 131 -5.96 -6.71 2.72
C SER A 131 -5.85 -8.22 2.85
N ILE A 132 -5.40 -8.89 1.79
CA ILE A 132 -5.20 -10.34 1.74
C ILE A 132 -3.70 -10.62 1.89
N PRO A 133 -3.24 -11.05 3.08
CA PRO A 133 -1.83 -11.35 3.36
C PRO A 133 -1.37 -12.64 2.67
N LEU A 134 -0.09 -12.72 2.30
CA LEU A 134 0.52 -13.97 1.84
C LEU A 134 0.61 -14.96 3.00
N TRP A 135 -0.01 -16.12 2.84
CA TRP A 135 0.18 -17.24 3.77
C TRP A 135 1.61 -17.76 3.68
N ASP A 136 2.12 -18.17 4.84
CA ASP A 136 3.39 -18.86 4.99
C ASP A 136 3.28 -20.01 6.00
N GLU A 137 4.38 -20.71 6.22
CA GLU A 137 4.44 -21.85 7.14
C GLU A 137 4.08 -21.49 8.58
N PHE A 138 4.12 -20.20 8.93
CA PHE A 138 3.92 -19.70 10.29
C PHE A 138 2.54 -19.10 10.52
N GLY A 139 1.80 -18.75 9.47
CA GLY A 139 0.51 -18.09 9.60
C GLY A 139 -0.41 -18.19 8.40
N HIS A 140 -1.68 -18.51 8.69
CA HIS A 140 -2.80 -18.47 7.75
C HIS A 140 -3.87 -17.49 8.29
N PRO A 141 -3.61 -16.17 8.31
CA PRO A 141 -4.60 -15.19 8.74
C PRO A 141 -5.81 -15.17 7.79
N GLU A 142 -7.02 -15.15 8.34
CA GLU A 142 -8.29 -15.28 7.59
C GLU A 142 -9.28 -14.13 7.87
N SER A 143 -8.88 -13.13 8.65
CA SER A 143 -9.77 -12.04 9.09
C SER A 143 -10.36 -11.23 7.93
N PHE A 144 -9.68 -11.21 6.77
CA PHE A 144 -10.18 -10.58 5.55
C PHE A 144 -11.48 -11.23 5.06
N TYR A 145 -11.64 -12.55 5.24
CA TYR A 145 -12.79 -13.30 4.72
C TYR A 145 -14.10 -12.85 5.36
N ASP A 146 -14.11 -12.65 6.67
CA ASP A 146 -15.32 -12.24 7.39
C ASP A 146 -15.79 -10.84 6.99
N ARG A 147 -14.85 -9.94 6.64
CA ARG A 147 -15.16 -8.60 6.13
C ARG A 147 -15.71 -8.66 4.70
N VAL A 148 -15.18 -9.52 3.84
CA VAL A 148 -15.73 -9.78 2.49
C VAL A 148 -17.18 -10.27 2.60
N ILE A 149 -17.45 -11.23 3.50
CA ILE A 149 -18.81 -11.74 3.75
C ILE A 149 -19.73 -10.64 4.27
N MET A 150 -19.25 -9.77 5.18
CA MET A 150 -20.02 -8.66 5.72
C MET A 150 -20.47 -7.67 4.62
N ASN A 151 -19.55 -7.29 3.73
CA ASN A 151 -19.87 -6.43 2.59
C ASN A 151 -20.88 -7.11 1.65
N MET A 152 -20.64 -8.38 1.30
CA MET A 152 -21.52 -9.14 0.40
C MET A 152 -22.95 -9.26 0.95
N LYS A 153 -23.11 -9.56 2.24
CA LYS A 153 -24.43 -9.60 2.91
C LYS A 153 -25.16 -8.26 2.91
N SER A 154 -24.40 -7.17 2.86
CA SER A 154 -24.90 -5.79 2.85
C SER A 154 -25.11 -5.25 1.43
N GLY A 155 -24.86 -6.05 0.39
CA GLY A 155 -25.00 -5.63 -1.01
C GLY A 155 -23.85 -4.77 -1.54
N PHE A 156 -22.70 -4.72 -0.85
CA PHE A 156 -21.54 -3.94 -1.24
C PHE A 156 -20.48 -4.76 -1.98
N HIS A 157 -19.75 -4.09 -2.88
CA HIS A 157 -18.50 -4.56 -3.47
C HIS A 157 -17.38 -4.52 -2.43
N THR A 158 -16.36 -5.35 -2.61
CA THR A 158 -15.16 -5.35 -1.76
C THR A 158 -13.92 -5.15 -2.61
N LEU A 159 -13.16 -4.10 -2.31
CA LEU A 159 -11.80 -3.95 -2.83
C LEU A 159 -10.86 -4.78 -1.95
N CYS A 160 -10.18 -5.75 -2.56
CA CYS A 160 -9.18 -6.59 -1.91
C CYS A 160 -7.78 -6.13 -2.33
N LEU A 161 -7.06 -5.50 -1.42
CA LEU A 161 -5.64 -5.18 -1.59
C LEU A 161 -4.82 -6.46 -1.38
N LEU A 162 -3.85 -6.69 -2.26
CA LEU A 162 -3.03 -7.90 -2.23
C LEU A 162 -1.69 -7.62 -1.57
N ASP A 163 -1.18 -8.61 -0.84
CA ASP A 163 0.06 -8.47 -0.09
C ASP A 163 1.29 -8.27 -0.98
N ILE A 164 2.24 -7.52 -0.45
CA ILE A 164 3.51 -7.22 -1.08
C ILE A 164 4.61 -7.39 -0.02
N LYS A 165 5.53 -8.32 -0.27
CA LYS A 165 6.73 -8.53 0.56
C LYS A 165 7.93 -7.96 -0.19
N VAL A 166 8.33 -6.72 0.12
CA VAL A 166 9.49 -6.06 -0.48
C VAL A 166 10.59 -5.92 0.56
N LYS A 167 11.78 -6.46 0.28
CA LYS A 167 12.96 -6.40 1.16
C LYS A 167 12.62 -6.78 2.61
N GLU A 168 11.80 -7.81 2.80
CA GLU A 168 11.52 -8.34 4.13
C GLU A 168 12.56 -9.41 4.51
N ARG A 169 12.83 -9.52 5.81
CA ARG A 169 13.65 -10.60 6.36
C ARG A 169 12.73 -11.78 6.64
N SER A 170 13.15 -12.99 6.28
CA SER A 170 12.44 -14.19 6.71
C SER A 170 12.36 -14.27 8.23
N LEU A 171 11.33 -14.94 8.77
CA LEU A 171 11.19 -15.12 10.21
C LEU A 171 12.46 -15.73 10.83
N GLU A 172 13.09 -16.67 10.14
CA GLU A 172 14.38 -17.25 10.55
C GLU A 172 15.49 -16.19 10.64
N ASN A 173 15.60 -15.33 9.63
CA ASN A 173 16.60 -14.26 9.60
C ASN A 173 16.33 -13.18 10.66
N ILE A 174 15.06 -12.91 10.99
CA ILE A 174 14.67 -12.06 12.11
C ILE A 174 15.11 -12.69 13.44
N LEU A 175 14.73 -13.95 13.68
CA LEU A 175 15.05 -14.68 14.92
C LEU A 175 16.56 -14.84 15.15
N ARG A 176 17.36 -14.93 14.07
CA ARG A 176 18.82 -15.09 14.12
C ARG A 176 19.60 -13.77 14.02
N ASP A 177 18.89 -12.64 14.05
CA ASP A 177 19.41 -11.30 13.81
C ASP A 177 20.30 -11.14 12.55
N ARG A 178 19.98 -11.87 11.48
CA ARG A 178 20.67 -11.78 10.19
C ARG A 178 19.97 -10.76 9.30
N LYS A 179 20.71 -9.73 8.84
CA LYS A 179 20.25 -8.75 7.85
C LYS A 179 20.29 -9.31 6.42
N VAL A 180 19.61 -10.44 6.21
CA VAL A 180 19.46 -11.08 4.90
C VAL A 180 18.01 -10.85 4.45
N TYR A 181 17.88 -10.12 3.36
CA TYR A 181 16.61 -9.74 2.76
C TYR A 181 16.24 -10.71 1.64
N GLU A 182 14.97 -11.10 1.60
CA GLU A 182 14.43 -11.95 0.54
C GLU A 182 14.09 -11.13 -0.71
N PRO A 183 14.08 -11.77 -1.90
CA PRO A 183 13.60 -11.13 -3.12
C PRO A 183 12.14 -10.68 -2.96
N SER A 184 11.80 -9.56 -3.59
CA SER A 184 10.43 -9.04 -3.52
C SER A 184 9.42 -10.04 -4.08
N ARG A 185 8.34 -10.28 -3.34
CA ARG A 185 7.24 -11.16 -3.73
C ARG A 185 5.93 -10.38 -3.70
N PHE A 186 5.19 -10.46 -4.80
CA PHE A 186 3.88 -9.83 -4.96
C PHE A 186 2.83 -10.93 -5.04
N MET A 187 1.78 -10.82 -4.25
CA MET A 187 0.67 -11.75 -4.34
C MET A 187 -0.03 -11.59 -5.69
N SER A 188 -0.15 -12.69 -6.42
CA SER A 188 -0.97 -12.74 -7.63
C SER A 188 -2.46 -12.80 -7.29
N CYS A 189 -3.31 -12.30 -8.20
CA CYS A 189 -4.76 -12.48 -8.06
C CYS A 189 -5.16 -13.96 -7.95
N TYR A 190 -4.41 -14.85 -8.60
CA TYR A 190 -4.61 -16.30 -8.52
C TYR A 190 -4.42 -16.82 -7.10
N GLU A 191 -3.30 -16.48 -6.44
CA GLU A 191 -3.03 -16.87 -5.04
C GLU A 191 -4.11 -16.32 -4.10
N ALA A 192 -4.51 -15.06 -4.29
CA ALA A 192 -5.56 -14.43 -3.48
C ALA A 192 -6.90 -15.19 -3.59
N VAL A 193 -7.33 -15.51 -4.81
CA VAL A 193 -8.56 -16.28 -5.05
C VAL A 193 -8.46 -17.67 -4.44
N HIS A 194 -7.31 -18.33 -4.56
CA HIS A 194 -7.08 -19.64 -3.93
C HIS A 194 -7.23 -19.59 -2.41
N GLN A 195 -6.66 -18.59 -1.75
CA GLN A 195 -6.81 -18.41 -0.30
C GLN A 195 -8.28 -18.17 0.07
N ILE A 196 -9.00 -17.32 -0.66
CA ILE A 196 -10.44 -17.06 -0.40
C ILE A 196 -11.26 -18.35 -0.53
N VAL A 197 -11.01 -19.16 -1.57
CA VAL A 197 -11.71 -20.43 -1.80
C VAL A 197 -11.39 -21.43 -0.70
N ASP A 198 -10.13 -21.54 -0.28
CA ASP A 198 -9.72 -22.45 0.79
C ASP A 198 -10.43 -22.10 2.12
N VAL A 199 -10.40 -20.83 2.53
CA VAL A 199 -11.12 -20.37 3.73
C VAL A 199 -12.63 -20.63 3.60
N SER A 200 -13.20 -20.38 2.42
CA SER A 200 -14.61 -20.65 2.16
C SER A 200 -14.96 -22.13 2.34
N ASN A 201 -14.13 -23.05 1.86
CA ASN A 201 -14.37 -24.48 1.98
C ASN A 201 -14.22 -24.95 3.43
N ARG A 202 -13.15 -24.54 4.12
CA ARG A 202 -12.94 -24.90 5.53
C ARG A 202 -14.07 -24.41 6.42
N LYS A 203 -14.53 -23.16 6.25
CA LYS A 203 -15.68 -22.63 6.99
C LYS A 203 -17.01 -23.30 6.62
N ALA A 204 -17.15 -23.83 5.40
CA ALA A 204 -18.32 -24.59 4.99
C ALA A 204 -18.33 -26.02 5.55
N ASP A 205 -17.17 -26.64 5.76
CA ASP A 205 -17.07 -27.97 6.37
C ASP A 205 -17.31 -27.92 7.89
N ASP A 206 -16.82 -26.87 8.57
CA ASP A 206 -17.05 -26.63 10.00
C ASP A 206 -18.53 -26.31 10.30
N GLN A 207 -19.22 -25.71 9.35
CA GLN A 207 -20.63 -25.38 9.46
C GLN A 207 -21.49 -26.36 8.66
N ARG A 208 -22.25 -27.22 9.34
CA ARG A 208 -23.46 -27.87 8.77
C ARG A 208 -24.56 -26.84 8.38
N SER A 209 -24.19 -25.64 7.93
CA SER A 209 -25.05 -24.51 7.59
C SER A 209 -25.06 -24.30 6.08
N LYS A 210 -26.25 -24.45 5.50
CA LYS A 210 -26.58 -23.97 4.17
C LYS A 210 -26.32 -22.44 4.10
N GLY A 211 -25.46 -21.99 3.17
CA GLY A 211 -25.74 -20.75 2.42
C GLY A 211 -24.86 -19.51 2.60
N ASN A 212 -23.65 -19.55 3.18
CA ASN A 212 -22.75 -18.38 3.20
C ASN A 212 -21.33 -18.73 2.72
N THR A 213 -21.18 -19.06 1.44
CA THR A 213 -19.87 -19.07 0.79
C THR A 213 -19.59 -17.70 0.17
N ALA A 214 -18.39 -17.15 0.41
CA ALA A 214 -17.96 -15.90 -0.25
C ALA A 214 -17.85 -16.09 -1.78
N VAL A 215 -17.64 -17.34 -2.20
CA VAL A 215 -17.54 -17.74 -3.59
C VAL A 215 -18.80 -18.52 -3.96
N MET A 216 -19.61 -17.92 -4.81
CA MET A 216 -20.78 -18.53 -5.44
C MET A 216 -20.60 -18.48 -6.96
N LYS A 217 -21.33 -19.31 -7.71
CA LYS A 217 -21.31 -19.24 -9.19
C LYS A 217 -21.72 -17.88 -9.74
N SER A 218 -22.42 -17.06 -8.94
CA SER A 218 -22.85 -15.71 -9.28
C SER A 218 -21.83 -14.62 -8.91
N CYS A 219 -20.73 -14.96 -8.23
CA CYS A 219 -19.70 -13.98 -7.88
C CYS A 219 -18.87 -13.63 -9.11
N ILE A 220 -18.70 -12.34 -9.36
CA ILE A 220 -17.78 -11.82 -10.37
C ILE A 220 -16.52 -11.34 -9.64
N VAL A 221 -15.37 -11.90 -10.00
CA VAL A 221 -14.06 -11.45 -9.53
C VAL A 221 -13.39 -10.73 -10.70
N ILE A 222 -13.06 -9.46 -10.49
CA ILE A 222 -12.33 -8.65 -11.48
C ILE A 222 -10.90 -8.52 -10.96
N CYS A 223 -9.98 -9.17 -11.66
CA CYS A 223 -8.56 -9.07 -11.37
C CYS A 223 -8.00 -7.86 -12.13
N LEU A 224 -7.41 -6.91 -11.40
CA LEU A 224 -6.61 -5.84 -11.97
C LEU A 224 -5.17 -6.33 -11.99
N SER A 225 -4.66 -6.62 -13.17
CA SER A 225 -3.22 -6.88 -13.40
C SER A 225 -2.72 -5.88 -14.42
N ASP A 226 -1.58 -5.28 -14.13
CA ASP A 226 -0.82 -4.49 -15.10
C ASP A 226 -0.26 -5.37 -16.23
#